data_AF-A0A5Q3HI71-F1
#
_entry.id   AF-A0A5Q3HI71-F1
#
_cell.length_a   1.000
_cell.length_b   1.000
_cell.length_c   1.000
_cell.angle_alpha   90.00
_cell.angle_beta   90.00
_cell.angle_gamma   90.00
#
_symmetry.space_group_name_H-M   'P 1'
#
loop_
_entity.id
_entity.type
_entity.pdbx_description
1 polymer ?
#
loop_
_entity_poly.entity_id
_entity_poly.type
_entity_poly.pdbx_seq_one_letter_code
_entity_poly.pdbx_strand_id
1 'polypeptide(L)'
;MTYFLTTLSTAASMVAIAAALNWTIDPAGLYRPTTFGQQYAKALIQSEHGLIQPDSMDEREYKSELAKFAANYDCVVIGSSHVMQIGSERKHRSFPSCKSILNLGVSGAAIEDHITLTWLALSSGKPRKLIFGIDPWTFAYEKDERWKVRFADSYLAAQSAIGDSPQEAASSNRWSSLVSAEYTSRSIGLLSKGTLKPKIELAQNVDEDVGGKFPIILQDGSNVSLQNTLPAQWLQRCLLAEPPIKPLVWLTTFAQ
;
A
#
# COMPACT_ATOMS: atom_id res chain seq x y z
N MET A 1 -25.71 4.65 44.23
CA MET A 1 -25.84 5.68 43.18
C MET A 1 -24.51 6.43 42.97
N THR A 2 -23.86 6.91 44.03
CA THR A 2 -22.57 7.64 43.96
C THR A 2 -21.44 6.84 43.30
N TYR A 3 -21.25 5.57 43.68
CA TYR A 3 -20.22 4.70 43.08
C TYR A 3 -20.41 4.46 41.58
N PHE A 4 -21.67 4.36 41.13
CA PHE A 4 -21.98 4.19 39.71
C PHE A 4 -21.59 5.44 38.92
N LEU A 5 -21.97 6.62 39.43
CA LEU A 5 -21.62 7.91 38.81
C LEU A 5 -20.10 8.14 38.78
N THR A 6 -19.37 7.77 39.84
CA THR A 6 -17.91 7.90 39.85
C THR A 6 -17.26 6.96 38.83
N THR A 7 -17.71 5.70 38.74
CA THR A 7 -17.16 4.75 37.74
C THR A 7 -17.41 5.22 36.31
N LEU A 8 -18.61 5.71 36.01
CA LEU A 8 -18.96 6.25 34.69
C LEU A 8 -18.12 7.48 34.36
N SER A 9 -17.96 8.39 35.31
CA SER A 9 -17.12 9.59 35.14
C SER A 9 -15.66 9.23 34.84
N THR A 10 -15.07 8.28 35.59
CA THR A 10 -13.68 7.85 35.35
C THR A 10 -13.52 7.20 33.98
N ALA A 11 -14.46 6.35 33.56
CA ALA A 11 -14.42 5.72 32.25
C ALA A 11 -14.52 6.77 31.13
N ALA A 12 -15.45 7.73 31.25
CA ALA A 12 -15.60 8.82 30.30
C ALA A 12 -14.32 9.67 30.19
N SER A 13 -13.68 9.98 31.33
CA SER A 13 -12.41 10.71 31.35
C SER A 13 -11.29 9.93 30.64
N MET A 14 -11.16 8.62 30.87
CA MET A 14 -10.16 7.80 30.19
C MET A 14 -10.37 7.79 28.67
N VAL A 15 -11.62 7.63 28.23
CA VAL A 15 -11.97 7.65 26.80
C VAL A 15 -11.68 9.02 26.19
N ALA A 16 -12.01 10.12 26.88
CA ALA A 16 -11.72 11.47 26.42
C ALA A 16 -10.21 11.74 26.29
N ILE A 17 -9.41 11.26 27.24
CA ILE A 17 -7.94 11.36 27.18
C ILE A 17 -7.39 10.55 25.99
N ALA A 18 -7.87 9.32 25.79
CA ALA A 18 -7.47 8.49 24.65
C ALA A 18 -7.82 9.16 23.31
N ALA A 19 -9.04 9.72 23.20
CA ALA A 19 -9.49 10.45 22.02
C ALA A 19 -8.65 11.70 21.75
N ALA A 20 -8.37 12.51 22.78
CA ALA A 20 -7.52 13.70 22.64
C ALA A 20 -6.09 13.32 22.23
N LEU A 21 -5.54 12.25 22.81
CA LEU A 21 -4.21 11.75 22.45
C LEU A 21 -4.17 11.27 20.99
N ASN A 22 -5.13 10.45 20.60
CA ASN A 22 -5.20 9.87 19.24
C ASN A 22 -5.44 10.94 18.18
N TRP A 23 -6.24 11.96 18.49
CA TRP A 23 -6.42 13.12 17.62
C TRP A 23 -5.16 13.98 17.51
N THR A 24 -4.41 14.15 18.61
CA THR A 24 -3.24 15.04 18.64
C THR A 24 -2.03 14.43 17.94
N ILE A 25 -1.73 13.16 18.23
CA ILE A 25 -0.59 12.45 17.66
C ILE A 25 -0.88 11.97 16.24
N ASP A 26 -2.08 11.42 16.01
CA ASP A 26 -2.52 10.88 14.73
C ASP A 26 -1.45 9.98 14.06
N PRO A 27 -1.05 8.87 14.70
CA PRO A 27 0.10 8.05 14.28
C PRO A 27 0.02 7.55 12.83
N ALA A 28 -1.19 7.37 12.29
CA ALA A 28 -1.40 6.97 10.91
C ALA A 28 -1.89 8.13 10.02
N GLY A 29 -1.99 9.37 10.49
CA GLY A 29 -2.44 10.49 9.65
C GLY A 29 -3.88 10.30 9.11
N LEU A 30 -4.81 9.82 9.94
CA LEU A 30 -6.22 9.60 9.55
C LEU A 30 -7.05 10.88 9.57
N TYR A 31 -6.66 11.84 10.40
CA TYR A 31 -7.45 13.03 10.71
C TYR A 31 -6.92 14.30 10.03
N ARG A 32 -5.61 14.34 9.74
CA ARG A 32 -4.97 15.51 9.15
C ARG A 32 -4.34 15.18 7.80
N PRO A 33 -4.48 16.07 6.80
CA PRO A 33 -3.75 15.91 5.55
C PRO A 33 -2.25 15.95 5.82
N THR A 34 -1.54 15.03 5.19
CA THR A 34 -0.09 14.86 5.30
C THR A 34 0.51 14.94 3.91
N THR A 35 1.70 15.54 3.80
CA THR A 35 2.51 15.53 2.57
C THR A 35 3.60 14.48 2.62
N PHE A 36 3.62 13.64 3.67
CA PHE A 36 4.66 12.66 3.90
C PHE A 36 4.70 11.61 2.78
N GLY A 37 3.57 11.05 2.36
CA GLY A 37 3.53 10.12 1.22
C GLY A 37 4.15 10.70 -0.07
N GLN A 38 3.91 11.98 -0.36
CA GLN A 38 4.50 12.67 -1.50
C GLN A 38 6.01 12.85 -1.35
N GLN A 39 6.46 13.27 -0.16
CA GLN A 39 7.88 13.42 0.15
C GLN A 39 8.60 12.07 0.07
N TYR A 40 7.98 11.02 0.60
CA TYR A 40 8.50 9.66 0.60
C TYR A 40 8.60 9.12 -0.83
N ALA A 41 7.54 9.23 -1.64
CA ALA A 41 7.55 8.79 -3.04
C ALA A 41 8.64 9.49 -3.86
N LYS A 42 8.82 10.81 -3.68
CA LYS A 42 9.90 11.57 -4.34
C LYS A 42 11.28 11.11 -3.89
N ALA A 43 11.49 10.98 -2.58
CA ALA A 43 12.76 10.51 -2.03
C ALA A 43 13.08 9.09 -2.49
N LEU A 44 12.06 8.23 -2.63
CA LEU A 44 12.22 6.84 -3.03
C LEU A 44 12.74 6.71 -4.47
N ILE A 45 12.14 7.45 -5.41
CA ILE A 45 12.57 7.44 -6.82
C ILE A 45 13.98 8.00 -7.00
N GLN A 46 14.43 8.87 -6.09
CA GLN A 46 15.75 9.47 -6.11
C GLN A 46 16.80 8.65 -5.33
N SER A 47 16.38 7.60 -4.62
CA SER A 47 17.25 6.81 -3.76
C SER A 47 18.03 5.77 -4.56
N GLU A 48 19.34 5.66 -4.30
CA GLU A 48 20.19 4.67 -4.97
C GLU A 48 19.96 3.24 -4.46
N HIS A 49 19.62 3.10 -3.17
CA HIS A 49 19.48 1.80 -2.49
C HIS A 49 18.10 1.59 -1.88
N GLY A 50 17.13 2.47 -2.16
CA GLY A 50 15.82 2.42 -1.53
C GLY A 50 15.73 3.16 -0.19
N LEU A 51 14.57 3.03 0.44
CA LEU A 51 14.22 3.63 1.73
C LEU A 51 13.74 2.56 2.71
N ILE A 52 13.95 2.78 4.00
CA ILE A 52 13.37 1.94 5.05
C ILE A 52 11.86 2.24 5.16
N GLN A 53 11.03 1.19 5.16
CA GLN A 53 9.59 1.34 5.34
C GLN A 53 9.28 1.85 6.76
N PRO A 54 8.59 3.00 6.92
CA PRO A 54 8.20 3.51 8.23
C PRO A 54 7.11 2.62 8.87
N ASP A 55 7.30 2.24 10.12
CA ASP A 55 6.41 1.35 10.89
C ASP A 55 4.94 1.82 10.95
N SER A 56 4.69 3.13 10.85
CA SER A 56 3.37 3.73 11.05
C SER A 56 2.69 4.21 9.77
N MET A 57 3.34 4.07 8.60
CA MET A 57 2.81 4.57 7.34
C MET A 57 1.98 3.50 6.63
N ASP A 58 0.78 3.89 6.19
CA ASP A 58 -0.01 3.10 5.24
C ASP A 58 0.61 3.21 3.85
N GLU A 59 0.92 2.06 3.23
CA GLU A 59 1.59 2.05 1.92
C GLU A 59 0.78 2.77 0.85
N ARG A 60 -0.54 2.78 0.98
CA ARG A 60 -1.47 3.49 0.09
C ARG A 60 -1.15 4.98 -0.01
N GLU A 61 -0.59 5.60 1.04
CA GLU A 61 -0.24 7.03 1.05
C GLU A 61 0.89 7.35 0.06
N TYR A 62 1.94 6.53 0.01
CA TYR A 62 3.05 6.78 -0.92
C TYR A 62 2.88 6.07 -2.26
N LYS A 63 2.17 4.93 -2.32
CA LYS A 63 1.92 4.19 -3.56
C LYS A 63 1.00 4.94 -4.52
N SER A 64 -0.01 5.64 -4.00
CA SER A 64 -0.83 6.56 -4.81
C SER A 64 -0.02 7.72 -5.38
N GLU A 65 0.97 8.22 -4.63
CA GLU A 65 1.91 9.24 -5.12
C GLU A 65 2.93 8.68 -6.13
N LEU A 66 3.40 7.44 -5.95
CA LEU A 66 4.25 6.73 -6.92
C LEU A 66 3.53 6.51 -8.25
N ALA A 67 2.22 6.27 -8.24
CA ALA A 67 1.43 6.10 -9.46
C ALA A 67 1.53 7.31 -10.41
N LYS A 68 1.84 8.50 -9.88
CA LYS A 68 2.09 9.73 -10.67
C LYS A 68 3.31 9.65 -11.58
N PHE A 69 4.18 8.67 -11.33
CA PHE A 69 5.39 8.42 -12.12
C PHE A 69 5.22 7.26 -13.10
N ALA A 70 4.03 6.65 -13.20
CA ALA A 70 3.77 5.47 -14.03
C ALA A 70 4.22 5.62 -15.49
N ALA A 71 4.14 6.82 -16.07
CA ALA A 71 4.59 7.10 -17.43
C ALA A 71 6.09 6.84 -17.67
N ASN A 72 6.91 6.89 -16.61
CA ASN A 72 8.35 6.65 -16.68
C ASN A 72 8.70 5.16 -16.66
N TYR A 73 7.70 4.29 -16.47
CA TYR A 73 7.88 2.86 -16.33
C TYR A 73 7.22 2.10 -17.47
N ASP A 74 7.88 1.02 -17.88
CA ASP A 74 7.43 0.20 -18.99
C ASP A 74 6.24 -0.69 -18.58
N CYS A 75 6.28 -1.22 -17.37
CA CYS A 75 5.23 -2.04 -16.78
C CYS A 75 4.84 -1.50 -15.40
N VAL A 76 3.55 -1.59 -15.08
CA VAL A 76 3.03 -1.25 -13.74
C VAL A 76 2.38 -2.50 -13.14
N VAL A 77 2.77 -2.84 -11.92
CA VAL A 77 2.27 -4.01 -11.18
C VAL A 77 1.34 -3.54 -10.07
N ILE A 78 0.13 -4.08 -10.02
CA ILE A 78 -0.90 -3.75 -9.03
C ILE A 78 -1.40 -5.05 -8.39
N GLY A 79 -1.60 -5.06 -7.08
CA GLY A 79 -2.08 -6.23 -6.35
C GLY A 79 -1.82 -6.14 -4.86
N SER A 80 -1.96 -7.27 -4.16
CA SER A 80 -1.75 -7.32 -2.71
C SER A 80 -0.26 -7.43 -2.32
N SER A 81 0.00 -7.75 -1.04
CA SER A 81 1.32 -8.10 -0.55
C SER A 81 2.02 -9.21 -1.33
N HIS A 82 1.28 -10.09 -2.01
CA HIS A 82 1.85 -11.14 -2.84
C HIS A 82 2.62 -10.63 -4.05
N VAL A 83 2.31 -9.43 -4.56
CA VAL A 83 3.06 -8.82 -5.67
C VAL A 83 4.07 -7.78 -5.23
N MET A 84 4.13 -7.40 -3.95
CA MET A 84 5.00 -6.31 -3.49
C MET A 84 6.49 -6.57 -3.73
N GLN A 85 6.92 -7.82 -3.94
CA GLN A 85 8.31 -8.15 -4.23
C GLN A 85 8.66 -8.11 -5.73
N ILE A 86 7.68 -7.97 -6.62
CA ILE A 86 7.88 -7.95 -8.06
C ILE A 86 8.54 -6.62 -8.45
N GLY A 87 9.71 -6.68 -9.10
CA GLY A 87 10.49 -5.48 -9.40
C GLY A 87 11.50 -5.66 -10.54
N SER A 88 12.05 -4.54 -10.99
CA SER A 88 13.16 -4.47 -11.94
C SER A 88 14.49 -4.09 -11.30
N GLU A 89 14.48 -3.59 -10.07
CA GLU A 89 15.67 -3.06 -9.39
C GLU A 89 16.46 -4.11 -8.65
N ARG A 90 15.90 -5.32 -8.56
CA ARG A 90 16.59 -6.44 -7.95
C ARG A 90 17.62 -7.07 -8.88
N LYS A 91 18.61 -7.75 -8.29
CA LYS A 91 19.59 -8.61 -8.96
C LYS A 91 18.95 -9.56 -9.98
N HIS A 92 17.79 -10.12 -9.62
CA HIS A 92 16.97 -10.92 -10.53
C HIS A 92 15.64 -10.22 -10.81
N ARG A 93 15.54 -9.66 -12.02
CA ARG A 93 14.34 -8.99 -12.52
C ARG A 93 13.17 -9.96 -12.63
N SER A 94 11.99 -9.58 -12.15
CA SER A 94 10.82 -10.45 -12.16
C SER A 94 10.27 -10.73 -13.56
N PHE A 95 10.27 -9.72 -14.44
CA PHE A 95 9.79 -9.85 -15.82
C PHE A 95 10.82 -9.33 -16.82
N PRO A 96 11.58 -10.21 -17.50
CA PRO A 96 12.57 -9.81 -18.49
C PRO A 96 11.98 -8.99 -19.66
N SER A 97 10.68 -9.17 -19.95
CA SER A 97 10.00 -8.42 -21.01
C SER A 97 9.64 -6.97 -20.66
N CYS A 98 9.85 -6.54 -19.42
CA CYS A 98 9.60 -5.19 -18.91
C CYS A 98 10.93 -4.47 -18.65
N LYS A 99 11.23 -3.39 -19.38
CA LYS A 99 12.47 -2.61 -19.25
C LYS A 99 12.59 -1.88 -17.91
N SER A 100 11.47 -1.55 -17.29
CA SER A 100 11.38 -1.03 -15.93
C SER A 100 9.99 -1.40 -15.40
N ILE A 101 9.89 -1.62 -14.10
CA ILE A 101 8.64 -1.98 -13.42
C ILE A 101 8.36 -0.90 -12.39
N LEU A 102 7.12 -0.44 -12.28
CA LEU A 102 6.64 0.30 -11.11
C LEU A 102 5.70 -0.61 -10.32
N ASN A 103 6.06 -0.89 -9.08
CA ASN A 103 5.26 -1.70 -8.18
C ASN A 103 4.34 -0.80 -7.34
N LEU A 104 3.04 -0.92 -7.58
CA LEU A 104 1.98 -0.26 -6.83
C LEU A 104 1.26 -1.23 -5.87
N GLY A 105 1.81 -2.41 -5.61
CA GLY A 105 1.23 -3.37 -4.67
C GLY A 105 1.12 -2.80 -3.25
N VAL A 106 0.01 -3.11 -2.58
CA VAL A 106 -0.31 -2.67 -1.21
C VAL A 106 -0.77 -3.85 -0.35
N SER A 107 -0.51 -3.80 0.95
CA SER A 107 -0.92 -4.87 1.85
C SER A 107 -2.45 -5.03 1.86
N GLY A 108 -2.92 -6.26 1.62
CA GLY A 108 -4.35 -6.61 1.64
C GLY A 108 -5.19 -5.90 0.57
N ALA A 109 -4.62 -5.64 -0.62
CA ALA A 109 -5.34 -4.96 -1.68
C ALA A 109 -6.71 -5.58 -1.97
N ALA A 110 -7.74 -4.74 -1.98
CA ALA A 110 -9.10 -5.07 -2.39
C ALA A 110 -9.35 -4.61 -3.85
N ILE A 111 -10.54 -4.87 -4.41
CA ILE A 111 -10.85 -4.46 -5.79
C ILE A 111 -10.80 -2.94 -5.96
N GLU A 112 -11.14 -2.19 -4.93
CA GLU A 112 -11.12 -0.73 -4.92
C GLU A 112 -9.68 -0.19 -5.05
N ASP A 113 -8.70 -0.86 -4.44
CA ASP A 113 -7.29 -0.54 -4.62
C ASP A 113 -6.85 -0.78 -6.06
N HIS A 114 -7.30 -1.88 -6.68
CA HIS A 114 -6.98 -2.20 -8.07
C HIS A 114 -7.52 -1.14 -9.02
N ILE A 115 -8.81 -0.80 -8.87
CA ILE A 115 -9.48 0.22 -9.68
C ILE A 115 -8.77 1.57 -9.51
N THR A 116 -8.53 1.98 -8.26
CA THR A 116 -7.98 3.31 -7.98
C THR A 116 -6.53 3.45 -8.44
N LEU A 117 -5.67 2.48 -8.14
CA LEU A 117 -4.26 2.54 -8.53
C LEU A 117 -4.09 2.41 -10.05
N THR A 118 -4.97 1.66 -10.72
CA THR A 118 -5.03 1.61 -12.19
C THR A 118 -5.39 2.98 -12.75
N TRP A 119 -6.44 3.60 -12.22
CA TRP A 119 -6.87 4.93 -12.63
C TRP A 119 -5.76 5.97 -12.45
N LEU A 120 -5.11 5.99 -11.28
CA LEU A 120 -3.99 6.89 -11.01
C LEU A 120 -2.81 6.67 -11.95
N ALA A 121 -2.44 5.42 -12.21
CA ALA A 121 -1.37 5.09 -13.14
C ALA A 121 -1.71 5.57 -14.56
N LEU A 122 -2.89 5.21 -15.08
CA LEU A 122 -3.35 5.58 -16.42
C LEU A 122 -3.54 7.08 -16.62
N SER A 123 -3.98 7.79 -15.57
CA SER A 123 -4.15 9.26 -15.59
C SER A 123 -2.82 10.00 -15.65
N SER A 124 -1.75 9.37 -15.17
CA SER A 124 -0.39 9.94 -15.15
C SER A 124 0.39 9.63 -16.43
N GLY A 125 -0.11 8.69 -17.22
CA GLY A 125 0.40 8.26 -18.52
C GLY A 125 0.09 6.78 -18.75
N LYS A 126 0.02 6.34 -20.00
CA LYS A 126 -0.31 4.94 -20.30
C LYS A 126 0.98 4.10 -20.28
N PRO A 127 1.25 3.28 -19.24
CA PRO A 127 2.33 2.31 -19.31
C PRO A 127 2.06 1.32 -20.44
N ARG A 128 3.10 0.68 -20.98
CA ARG A 128 2.92 -0.31 -22.05
C ARG A 128 2.14 -1.53 -21.58
N LYS A 129 2.34 -1.94 -20.31
CA LYS A 129 1.67 -3.09 -19.71
C LYS A 129 1.23 -2.81 -18.28
N LEU A 130 0.01 -3.23 -17.96
CA LEU A 130 -0.47 -3.40 -16.59
C LEU A 130 -0.42 -4.89 -16.24
N ILE A 131 0.07 -5.20 -15.05
CA ILE A 131 0.17 -6.56 -14.52
C ILE A 131 -0.60 -6.60 -13.20
N PHE A 132 -1.59 -7.48 -13.13
CA PHE A 132 -2.45 -7.61 -11.96
C PHE A 132 -2.16 -8.89 -11.18
N GLY A 133 -1.88 -8.77 -9.89
CA GLY A 133 -1.94 -9.88 -8.95
C GLY A 133 -3.30 -9.90 -8.27
N ILE A 134 -4.19 -10.77 -8.74
CA ILE A 134 -5.55 -10.91 -8.21
C ILE A 134 -5.58 -12.04 -7.18
N ASP A 135 -5.88 -11.69 -5.94
CA ASP A 135 -6.10 -12.66 -4.88
C ASP A 135 -7.58 -13.01 -4.73
N PRO A 136 -7.92 -14.19 -4.17
CA PRO A 136 -9.32 -14.62 -4.04
C PRO A 136 -10.20 -13.62 -3.27
N TRP A 137 -9.65 -12.92 -2.28
CA TRP A 137 -10.40 -11.94 -1.50
C TRP A 137 -10.67 -10.63 -2.24
N THR A 138 -10.00 -10.37 -3.37
CA THR A 138 -10.26 -9.20 -4.20
C THR A 138 -11.72 -9.18 -4.67
N PHE A 139 -12.37 -10.34 -4.82
CA PHE A 139 -13.77 -10.44 -5.20
C PHE A 139 -14.77 -10.13 -4.07
N ALA A 140 -14.30 -9.91 -2.85
CA ALA A 140 -15.11 -9.40 -1.75
C ALA A 140 -15.02 -7.87 -1.72
N TYR A 141 -16.10 -7.19 -2.09
CA TYR A 141 -16.21 -5.74 -2.00
C TYR A 141 -16.05 -5.26 -0.55
N GLU A 142 -15.47 -4.07 -0.40
CA GLU A 142 -15.19 -3.42 0.88
C GLU A 142 -14.40 -4.29 1.87
N LYS A 143 -13.60 -5.24 1.34
CA LYS A 143 -12.80 -6.13 2.19
C LYS A 143 -11.78 -5.38 3.04
N ASP A 144 -11.30 -4.25 2.52
CA ASP A 144 -10.41 -3.33 3.19
C ASP A 144 -10.97 -1.91 3.07
N GLU A 145 -11.07 -1.18 4.18
CA GLU A 145 -11.62 0.19 4.19
C GLU A 145 -10.55 1.28 4.09
N ARG A 146 -9.26 0.92 4.09
CA ARG A 146 -8.17 1.91 4.13
C ARG A 146 -8.13 2.80 2.88
N TRP A 147 -8.58 2.29 1.73
CA TRP A 147 -8.72 3.10 0.51
C TRP A 147 -9.67 4.29 0.71
N LYS A 148 -10.73 4.15 1.54
CA LYS A 148 -11.72 5.20 1.83
C LYS A 148 -11.08 6.43 2.49
N VAL A 149 -9.96 6.23 3.20
CA VAL A 149 -9.22 7.32 3.87
C VAL A 149 -8.20 7.97 2.94
N ARG A 150 -7.56 7.18 2.06
CA ARG A 150 -6.37 7.62 1.33
C ARG A 150 -6.62 8.20 -0.04
N PHE A 151 -7.57 7.63 -0.78
CA PHE A 151 -7.79 8.03 -2.17
C PHE A 151 -9.23 7.81 -2.64
N ALA A 152 -10.20 8.00 -1.74
CA ALA A 152 -11.63 7.94 -2.06
C ALA A 152 -12.01 8.81 -3.27
N ASP A 153 -11.48 10.04 -3.36
CA ASP A 153 -11.74 10.92 -4.50
C ASP A 153 -11.24 10.33 -5.83
N SER A 154 -10.10 9.63 -5.79
CA SER A 154 -9.54 8.96 -6.97
C SER A 154 -10.34 7.71 -7.35
N TYR A 155 -10.91 7.01 -6.37
CA TYR A 155 -11.84 5.90 -6.62
C TYR A 155 -13.12 6.39 -7.30
N LEU A 156 -13.71 7.48 -6.82
CA LEU A 156 -14.90 8.10 -7.44
C LEU A 156 -14.62 8.57 -8.88
N ALA A 157 -13.45 9.16 -9.11
CA ALA A 157 -13.01 9.55 -10.45
C ALA A 157 -12.84 8.31 -11.36
N ALA A 158 -12.29 7.22 -10.83
CA ALA A 158 -12.14 5.96 -11.56
C ALA A 158 -13.49 5.34 -11.94
N GLN A 159 -14.45 5.26 -11.00
CA GLN A 159 -15.80 4.77 -11.28
C GLN A 159 -16.49 5.60 -12.37
N SER A 160 -16.41 6.93 -12.25
CA SER A 160 -16.98 7.86 -13.24
C SER A 160 -16.40 7.62 -14.64
N ALA A 161 -15.11 7.29 -14.73
CA ALA A 161 -14.45 7.01 -16.01
C ALA A 161 -14.80 5.64 -16.61
N ILE A 162 -15.17 4.66 -15.78
CA ILE A 162 -15.59 3.31 -16.21
C ILE A 162 -17.05 3.32 -16.70
N GLY A 163 -17.81 4.39 -16.42
CA GLY A 163 -19.21 4.52 -16.81
C GLY A 163 -20.19 3.95 -15.78
N ASP A 164 -19.68 3.56 -14.61
CA ASP A 164 -20.52 3.23 -13.46
C ASP A 164 -21.05 4.51 -12.81
N SER A 165 -22.29 4.48 -12.32
CA SER A 165 -22.81 5.56 -11.48
C SER A 165 -21.91 5.67 -10.25
N PRO A 166 -21.37 6.85 -9.90
CA PRO A 166 -20.50 6.99 -8.75
C PRO A 166 -21.24 6.48 -7.52
N GLN A 167 -20.81 5.33 -7.02
CA GLN A 167 -21.32 4.82 -5.76
C GLN A 167 -20.75 5.77 -4.71
N GLU A 168 -21.59 6.40 -3.89
CA GLU A 168 -21.11 7.29 -2.82
C GLU A 168 -19.97 6.58 -2.08
N ALA A 169 -18.80 7.22 -2.04
CA ALA A 169 -17.66 6.64 -1.34
C ALA A 169 -18.09 6.44 0.11
N ALA A 170 -18.26 5.18 0.51
CA ALA A 170 -18.74 4.84 1.83
C ALA A 170 -17.90 5.59 2.88
N SER A 171 -18.55 6.23 3.85
CA SER A 171 -17.85 7.05 4.84
C SER A 171 -16.90 6.15 5.64
N SER A 172 -15.60 6.45 5.63
CA SER A 172 -14.66 5.72 6.49
C SER A 172 -15.03 5.89 7.96
N ASN A 173 -15.10 4.80 8.74
CA ASN A 173 -15.32 4.87 10.19
C ASN A 173 -14.02 5.25 10.95
N ARG A 174 -13.22 6.17 10.40
CA ARG A 174 -11.94 6.61 10.99
C ARG A 174 -12.08 7.21 12.39
N TRP A 175 -13.28 7.64 12.76
CA TRP A 175 -13.60 8.16 14.08
C TRP A 175 -13.54 7.08 15.17
N SER A 176 -13.79 5.81 14.83
CA SER A 176 -13.60 4.69 15.76
C SER A 176 -12.15 4.57 16.25
N SER A 177 -11.18 4.97 15.44
CA SER A 177 -9.76 4.99 15.82
C SER A 177 -9.45 5.99 16.94
N LEU A 178 -10.32 6.98 17.22
CA LEU A 178 -10.11 7.92 18.33
C LEU A 178 -10.12 7.21 19.68
N VAL A 179 -10.92 6.17 19.84
CA VAL A 179 -11.08 5.45 21.11
C VAL A 179 -10.51 4.03 21.06
N SER A 180 -9.81 3.69 19.97
CA SER A 180 -9.17 2.39 19.80
C SER A 180 -7.94 2.25 20.69
N ALA A 181 -7.92 1.19 21.50
CA ALA A 181 -6.78 0.85 22.35
C ALA A 181 -5.50 0.59 21.53
N GLU A 182 -5.62 0.00 20.34
CA GLU A 182 -4.48 -0.22 19.44
C GLU A 182 -3.91 1.12 18.95
N TYR A 183 -4.78 2.04 18.52
CA TYR A 183 -4.37 3.36 18.06
C TYR A 183 -3.75 4.19 19.20
N THR A 184 -4.31 4.09 20.41
CA THR A 184 -3.74 4.68 21.63
C THR A 184 -2.36 4.12 21.95
N SER A 185 -2.18 2.80 21.87
CA SER A 185 -0.86 2.16 22.10
C SER A 185 0.19 2.68 21.11
N ARG A 186 -0.19 2.87 19.84
CA ARG A 186 0.71 3.44 18.83
C ARG A 186 1.03 4.91 19.12
N SER A 187 0.04 5.71 19.49
CA SER A 187 0.22 7.12 19.90
C SER A 187 1.18 7.27 21.09
N ILE A 188 1.00 6.43 22.13
CA ILE A 188 1.91 6.39 23.28
C ILE A 188 3.31 5.94 22.86
N GLY A 189 3.42 4.95 21.98
CA GLY A 189 4.68 4.47 21.42
C GLY A 189 5.48 5.59 20.75
N LEU A 190 4.84 6.39 19.90
CA LEU A 190 5.48 7.54 19.24
C LEU A 190 5.93 8.62 20.23
N LEU A 191 5.09 8.93 21.23
CA LEU A 191 5.44 9.86 22.30
C LEU A 191 6.65 9.38 23.10
N SER A 192 6.68 8.11 23.49
CA SER A 192 7.78 7.54 24.28
C SER A 192 9.11 7.56 23.52
N LYS A 193 9.07 7.43 22.19
CA LYS A 193 10.22 7.52 21.29
C LYS A 193 10.60 8.96 20.93
N GLY A 194 9.86 9.97 21.41
CA GLY A 194 10.07 11.38 21.06
C GLY A 194 9.89 11.68 19.56
N THR A 195 9.25 10.78 18.81
CA THR A 195 9.16 10.83 17.35
C THR A 195 7.72 11.09 16.93
N LEU A 196 7.34 12.36 16.85
CA LEU A 196 5.97 12.78 16.51
C LEU A 196 5.64 12.71 15.00
N LYS A 197 6.66 12.61 14.16
CA LYS A 197 6.50 12.51 12.70
C LYS A 197 7.37 11.39 12.16
N PRO A 198 6.87 10.59 11.20
CA PRO A 198 7.71 9.59 10.55
C PRO A 198 8.89 10.28 9.85
N LYS A 199 10.06 9.67 9.94
CA LYS A 199 11.28 10.14 9.31
C LYS A 199 11.56 9.29 8.07
N ILE A 200 12.02 9.93 7.00
CA ILE A 200 12.52 9.23 5.82
C ILE A 200 13.96 8.79 6.13
N GLU A 201 14.20 7.49 6.06
CA GLU A 201 15.51 6.89 6.30
C GLU A 201 15.99 6.17 5.05
N LEU A 202 17.18 6.54 4.58
CA LEU A 202 17.83 5.87 3.46
C LEU A 202 18.19 4.44 3.86
N ALA A 203 17.92 3.49 2.99
CA ALA A 203 18.41 2.14 3.17
C ALA A 203 19.92 2.09 2.92
N GLN A 204 20.61 1.27 3.72
CA GLN A 204 21.97 0.87 3.40
C GLN A 204 21.95 -0.18 2.29
N ASN A 205 23.07 -0.38 1.61
CA ASN A 205 23.21 -1.48 0.66
C ASN A 205 23.00 -2.81 1.40
N VAL A 206 21.94 -3.55 1.03
CA VAL A 206 21.53 -4.81 1.66
C VAL A 206 21.46 -5.87 0.57
N ASP A 207 21.91 -7.08 0.90
CA ASP A 207 21.73 -8.24 0.04
C ASP A 207 20.24 -8.53 -0.13
N GLU A 208 19.73 -8.30 -1.33
CA GLU A 208 18.31 -8.43 -1.69
C GLU A 208 17.79 -9.86 -1.60
N ASP A 209 18.68 -10.86 -1.68
CA ASP A 209 18.34 -12.28 -1.57
C ASP A 209 18.07 -12.65 -0.10
N VAL A 210 18.68 -11.94 0.85
CA VAL A 210 18.59 -12.19 2.30
C VAL A 210 17.62 -11.23 2.98
N GLY A 211 17.60 -9.97 2.54
CA GLY A 211 16.86 -8.87 3.15
C GLY A 211 17.51 -8.30 4.42
N GLY A 212 17.00 -7.17 4.86
CA GLY A 212 17.50 -6.44 6.03
C GLY A 212 16.63 -6.66 7.27
N LYS A 213 17.09 -6.17 8.43
CA LYS A 213 16.32 -6.16 9.68
C LYS A 213 14.98 -5.46 9.54
N PHE A 214 14.91 -4.43 8.70
CA PHE A 214 13.71 -3.67 8.39
C PHE A 214 13.36 -3.86 6.90
N PRO A 215 12.07 -3.85 6.53
CA PRO A 215 11.67 -3.86 5.13
C PRO A 215 12.25 -2.64 4.41
N ILE A 216 12.85 -2.88 3.25
CA ILE A 216 13.38 -1.85 2.36
C ILE A 216 12.47 -1.75 1.16
N ILE A 217 12.08 -0.53 0.79
CA ILE A 217 11.36 -0.24 -0.45
C ILE A 217 12.40 0.24 -1.46
N LEU A 218 12.48 -0.40 -2.61
CA LEU A 218 13.37 -0.02 -3.71
C LEU A 218 12.76 1.11 -4.55
N GLN A 219 13.57 1.71 -5.44
CA GLN A 219 13.16 2.85 -6.27
C GLN A 219 11.97 2.55 -7.21
N ASP A 220 11.79 1.28 -7.59
CA ASP A 220 10.62 0.80 -8.34
C ASP A 220 9.38 0.60 -7.46
N GLY A 221 9.47 0.83 -6.15
CA GLY A 221 8.41 0.57 -5.19
C GLY A 221 8.31 -0.88 -4.74
N SER A 222 9.16 -1.79 -5.20
CA SER A 222 9.16 -3.18 -4.72
C SER A 222 9.79 -3.30 -3.32
N ASN A 223 9.34 -4.25 -2.52
CA ASN A 223 9.78 -4.44 -1.15
C ASN A 223 10.81 -5.56 -1.06
N VAL A 224 11.90 -5.36 -0.34
CA VAL A 224 12.87 -6.36 0.10
C VAL A 224 12.71 -6.57 1.61
N SER A 225 12.36 -7.78 2.04
CA SER A 225 12.21 -8.13 3.45
C SER A 225 12.84 -9.50 3.74
N LEU A 226 13.20 -9.74 5.01
CA LEU A 226 13.72 -11.04 5.47
C LEU A 226 12.80 -12.19 5.07
N GLN A 227 13.35 -13.21 4.41
CA GLN A 227 12.63 -14.41 3.93
C GLN A 227 11.98 -15.27 5.04
N ASN A 228 12.20 -14.97 6.32
CA ASN A 228 11.62 -15.71 7.44
C ASN A 228 10.10 -15.50 7.64
N THR A 229 9.46 -14.67 6.83
CA THR A 229 8.01 -14.74 6.61
C THR A 229 7.74 -15.52 5.31
N LEU A 230 7.59 -16.84 5.42
CA LEU A 230 7.36 -17.77 4.31
C LEU A 230 6.06 -17.46 3.51
N PRO A 231 5.97 -17.81 2.19
CA PRO A 231 6.98 -18.45 1.36
C PRO A 231 7.16 -17.81 -0.04
N ALA A 232 8.20 -17.00 -0.22
CA ALA A 232 8.70 -16.60 -1.55
C ALA A 232 9.29 -17.78 -2.36
N GLN A 233 9.55 -18.93 -1.73
CA GLN A 233 10.03 -20.16 -2.41
C GLN A 233 9.01 -20.76 -3.39
N TRP A 234 7.72 -20.41 -3.31
CA TRP A 234 6.71 -20.91 -4.26
C TRP A 234 6.81 -20.22 -5.62
N LEU A 235 7.09 -18.91 -5.68
CA LEU A 235 7.19 -18.17 -6.94
C LEU A 235 8.44 -18.56 -7.76
N GLN A 236 9.58 -18.77 -7.08
CA GLN A 236 10.81 -19.21 -7.75
C GLN A 236 10.69 -20.65 -8.31
N ARG A 237 9.92 -21.53 -7.64
CA ARG A 237 9.67 -22.90 -8.13
C ARG A 237 8.66 -22.96 -9.27
N CYS A 238 7.63 -22.11 -9.28
CA CYS A 238 6.68 -22.07 -10.40
C CYS A 238 7.30 -21.51 -11.68
N LEU A 239 8.22 -20.53 -11.60
CA LEU A 239 8.87 -19.95 -12.79
C LEU A 239 9.97 -20.84 -13.39
N LEU A 240 10.48 -21.82 -12.65
CA LEU A 240 11.57 -22.71 -13.10
C LEU A 240 11.11 -24.14 -13.38
N ALA A 241 9.82 -24.45 -13.24
CA ALA A 241 9.26 -25.79 -13.45
C ALA A 241 8.15 -25.80 -14.50
N GLU A 242 8.48 -25.58 -15.78
CA GLU A 242 7.69 -26.14 -16.89
C GLU A 242 8.62 -26.67 -18.00
N PRO A 243 8.49 -27.95 -18.43
CA PRO A 243 8.96 -28.40 -19.73
C PRO A 243 8.00 -27.89 -20.84
N PRO A 244 8.38 -27.93 -22.13
CA PRO A 244 7.70 -27.16 -23.16
C PRO A 244 6.34 -27.81 -23.51
N ILE A 245 5.24 -27.22 -23.04
CA ILE A 245 3.91 -27.56 -23.53
C ILE A 245 3.57 -26.56 -24.65
N LYS A 246 3.29 -27.12 -25.84
CA LYS A 246 2.90 -26.40 -27.05
C LYS A 246 1.70 -25.46 -26.78
N PRO A 247 1.65 -24.27 -27.38
CA PRO A 247 0.59 -23.31 -27.10
C PRO A 247 -0.75 -23.79 -27.68
N LEU A 248 -1.76 -23.95 -26.80
CA LEU A 248 -3.15 -23.97 -27.21
C LEU A 248 -3.59 -22.53 -27.43
N VAL A 249 -3.71 -22.16 -28.70
CA VAL A 249 -4.18 -20.85 -29.16
C VAL A 249 -5.69 -20.77 -28.93
N TRP A 250 -6.15 -19.88 -28.05
CA TRP A 250 -7.51 -19.35 -28.10
C TRP A 250 -7.45 -17.95 -28.73
N LEU A 251 -7.65 -17.93 -30.05
CA LEU A 251 -8.01 -16.73 -30.81
C LEU A 251 -9.52 -16.53 -30.65
N THR A 252 -9.94 -15.50 -29.92
CA THR A 252 -11.25 -14.88 -30.15
C THR A 252 -11.03 -13.57 -30.88
N THR A 253 -11.12 -13.67 -32.20
CA THR A 253 -11.26 -12.54 -33.11
C THR A 253 -12.66 -11.96 -32.91
N PHE A 254 -12.77 -10.71 -32.45
CA PHE A 254 -13.95 -9.90 -32.72
C PHE A 254 -13.60 -8.97 -33.88
N ALA A 255 -14.18 -9.25 -35.04
CA ALA A 255 -14.24 -8.35 -36.17
C ALA A 255 -15.63 -8.45 -36.79
N GLN A 256 -16.19 -7.25 -37.03
CA GLN A 256 -17.48 -6.86 -37.61
C GLN A 256 -18.68 -6.81 -36.65
#